data_AF-A0A8J9YWZ4-F1
#
_entry.id   AF-A0A8J9YWZ4-F1
#
_cell.length_a   1.000
_cell.length_b   1.000
_cell.length_c   1.000
_cell.angle_alpha   90.00
_cell.angle_beta   90.00
_cell.angle_gamma   90.00
#
_symmetry.space_group_name_H-M   'P 1'
#
loop_
_entity.id
_entity.type
_entity.pdbx_description
1 polymer ?
#
loop_
_entity_poly.entity_id
_entity_poly.type
_entity_poly.pdbx_seq_one_letter_code
_entity_poly.pdbx_strand_id
1 'polypeptide(L)'
;MDSSRNESRENSTPILLLTSGELDQSITQTGGAGRGGGRAMEDGSPYKVTVLKEGYSYLDDGGQFRADGTITLVQGRHTILVDTGGPQDKDTLLQQLERHGLTPQDVQYVVCTHGHVDHVGNLNLFPDATHIVSFDICKGDVYTDHPFKQGAAYTIDEQVSVIPTPGHTGADVNVVVKTETHGTVVIAGDLFEKEADQSDPSLWQDVSENPSQQAEGRKHVLAMADFIVPGHGAMFKVQKETQPS
;
A
#
# COMPACT_ATOMS: atom_id res chain seq x y z
N MET A 1 35.92 -11.63 -61.32
CA MET A 1 35.92 -13.11 -61.20
C MET A 1 36.60 -13.37 -59.88
N ASP A 2 35.93 -13.64 -58.77
CA ASP A 2 34.79 -14.53 -58.58
C ASP A 2 33.91 -14.01 -57.42
N SER A 3 32.62 -14.28 -57.53
CA SER A 3 31.54 -13.83 -56.66
C SER A 3 30.99 -15.03 -55.91
N SER A 4 31.02 -15.03 -54.58
CA SER A 4 30.18 -15.94 -53.80
C SER A 4 29.63 -15.22 -52.58
N ARG A 5 28.34 -14.89 -52.71
CA ARG A 5 27.44 -14.41 -51.67
C ARG A 5 27.38 -15.41 -50.51
N ASN A 6 27.35 -14.91 -49.28
CA ASN A 6 26.91 -15.69 -48.13
C ASN A 6 25.75 -14.92 -47.48
N GLU A 7 24.53 -15.36 -47.76
CA GLU A 7 23.29 -14.84 -47.17
C GLU A 7 23.13 -15.42 -45.76
N SER A 8 23.08 -14.55 -44.75
CA SER A 8 22.71 -14.89 -43.38
C SER A 8 21.20 -15.14 -43.31
N ARG A 9 20.81 -16.38 -43.01
CA ARG A 9 19.44 -16.80 -42.76
C ARG A 9 18.93 -16.22 -41.43
N GLU A 10 17.89 -15.42 -41.50
CA GLU A 10 17.08 -15.03 -40.35
C GLU A 10 16.29 -16.25 -39.84
N ASN A 11 16.38 -16.50 -38.53
CA ASN A 11 15.68 -17.59 -37.87
C ASN A 11 14.38 -17.03 -37.26
N SER A 12 13.29 -17.05 -38.04
CA SER A 12 11.97 -16.61 -37.59
C SER A 12 11.21 -17.78 -36.96
N THR A 13 11.07 -17.78 -35.64
CA THR A 13 10.15 -18.65 -34.89
C THR A 13 8.70 -18.23 -35.17
N PRO A 14 7.78 -19.13 -35.56
CA PRO A 14 6.39 -18.74 -35.78
C PRO A 14 5.65 -18.53 -34.44
N ILE A 15 5.05 -17.35 -34.30
CA ILE A 15 4.09 -17.01 -33.24
C ILE A 15 2.78 -17.75 -33.56
N LEU A 16 2.33 -18.62 -32.66
CA LEU A 16 1.04 -19.30 -32.74
C LEU A 16 -0.08 -18.31 -32.38
N LEU A 17 -0.78 -17.78 -33.38
CA LEU A 17 -2.06 -17.08 -33.16
C LEU A 17 -3.09 -18.10 -32.69
N LEU A 18 -3.51 -18.02 -31.42
CA LEU A 18 -4.69 -18.70 -30.93
C LEU A 18 -5.92 -17.93 -31.40
N THR A 19 -6.69 -18.54 -32.30
CA THR A 19 -7.98 -18.02 -32.76
C THR A 19 -8.99 -18.08 -31.62
N SER A 20 -9.71 -16.98 -31.41
CA SER A 20 -10.81 -16.84 -30.45
C SER A 20 -11.90 -17.87 -30.70
N GLY A 21 -12.09 -18.79 -29.74
CA GLY A 21 -13.28 -19.63 -29.66
C GLY A 21 -14.44 -18.84 -29.07
N GLU A 22 -15.59 -18.91 -29.74
CA GLU A 22 -16.87 -18.34 -29.31
C GLU A 22 -17.29 -18.92 -27.96
N LEU A 23 -17.61 -18.06 -26.98
CA LEU A 23 -18.22 -18.46 -25.72
C LEU A 23 -19.74 -18.19 -25.77
N ASP A 24 -20.46 -19.30 -25.66
CA ASP A 24 -21.91 -19.45 -25.60
C ASP A 24 -22.53 -18.65 -24.45
N GLN A 25 -23.55 -17.84 -24.76
CA GLN A 25 -24.36 -17.11 -23.80
C GLN A 25 -25.63 -17.91 -23.49
N SER A 26 -25.64 -18.61 -22.36
CA SER A 26 -26.84 -18.73 -21.53
C SER A 26 -26.52 -19.39 -20.19
N ILE A 27 -27.02 -18.80 -19.10
CA ILE A 27 -27.81 -19.47 -18.04
C ILE A 27 -28.03 -18.49 -16.85
N THR A 28 -29.27 -18.02 -16.80
CA THR A 28 -30.17 -17.73 -15.68
C THR A 28 -29.79 -16.82 -14.51
N GLN A 29 -30.64 -15.78 -14.39
CA GLN A 29 -31.00 -15.09 -13.16
C GLN A 29 -31.52 -16.03 -12.05
N THR A 30 -30.95 -15.85 -10.85
CA THR A 30 -31.63 -15.89 -9.54
C THR A 30 -30.83 -14.89 -8.69
N GLY A 31 -31.36 -13.81 -8.09
CA GLY A 31 -32.50 -13.79 -7.17
C GLY A 31 -32.00 -13.47 -5.75
N GLY A 32 -31.61 -12.22 -5.50
CA GLY A 32 -31.74 -11.49 -4.22
C GLY A 32 -30.81 -11.81 -3.02
N ALA A 33 -30.04 -10.80 -2.59
CA ALA A 33 -29.91 -10.38 -1.19
C ALA A 33 -29.34 -8.94 -1.14
N GLY A 34 -29.88 -8.11 -0.23
CA GLY A 34 -29.77 -6.65 -0.25
C GLY A 34 -28.36 -6.07 -0.24
N ARG A 35 -28.18 -5.01 -1.04
CA ARG A 35 -27.05 -4.09 -0.96
C ARG A 35 -27.15 -3.30 0.35
N GLY A 36 -26.41 -3.71 1.37
CA GLY A 36 -26.02 -2.82 2.47
C GLY A 36 -25.01 -1.84 1.92
N GLY A 37 -25.47 -0.78 1.26
CA GLY A 37 -24.59 0.30 0.84
C GLY A 37 -23.95 0.92 2.07
N GLY A 38 -22.62 0.83 2.17
CA GLY A 38 -21.86 1.63 3.11
C GLY A 38 -22.32 3.08 2.95
N ARG A 39 -22.91 3.64 4.02
CA ARG A 39 -23.34 5.04 4.01
C ARG A 39 -22.12 5.88 3.68
N ALA A 40 -22.16 6.61 2.57
CA ALA A 40 -21.22 7.69 2.33
C ALA A 40 -21.25 8.58 3.57
N MET A 41 -20.10 8.75 4.23
CA MET A 41 -19.95 9.67 5.34
C MET A 41 -20.23 11.10 4.81
N GLU A 42 -20.87 11.95 5.61
CA GLU A 42 -21.21 13.31 5.20
C GLU A 42 -19.94 14.10 4.82
N ASP A 43 -20.06 14.99 3.84
CA ASP A 43 -18.98 15.89 3.42
C ASP A 43 -18.45 16.66 4.64
N GLY A 44 -17.15 16.54 4.91
CA GLY A 44 -16.49 17.10 6.10
C GLY A 44 -16.40 16.20 7.33
N SER A 45 -16.85 14.93 7.25
CA SER A 45 -16.66 13.97 8.35
C SER A 45 -15.16 13.72 8.59
N PRO A 46 -14.69 13.75 9.86
CA PRO A 46 -13.28 13.57 10.17
C PRO A 46 -12.81 12.17 9.82
N TYR A 47 -11.58 12.06 9.33
CA TYR A 47 -10.97 10.76 9.08
C TYR A 47 -10.71 9.98 10.37
N LYS A 48 -11.06 8.70 10.33
CA LYS A 48 -10.70 7.69 11.33
C LYS A 48 -9.68 6.73 10.70
N VAL A 49 -8.59 6.48 11.43
CA VAL A 49 -7.60 5.44 11.10
C VAL A 49 -7.88 4.22 11.97
N THR A 50 -7.95 3.04 11.36
CA THR A 50 -8.11 1.75 12.04
C THR A 50 -7.10 0.74 11.49
N VAL A 51 -6.31 0.15 12.37
CA VAL A 51 -5.46 -1.01 12.02
C VAL A 51 -6.35 -2.26 11.96
N LEU A 52 -6.52 -2.83 10.76
CA LEU A 52 -7.33 -4.03 10.54
C LEU A 52 -6.56 -5.31 10.91
N LYS A 53 -5.25 -5.30 10.69
CA LYS A 53 -4.30 -6.36 11.02
C LYS A 53 -2.97 -5.70 11.35
N GLU A 54 -2.42 -6.01 12.51
CA GLU A 54 -1.04 -5.67 12.84
C GLU A 54 -0.10 -6.61 12.07
N GLY A 55 0.93 -6.04 11.46
CA GLY A 55 2.02 -6.81 10.88
C GLY A 55 2.95 -7.36 11.96
N TYR A 56 3.96 -8.11 11.52
CA TYR A 56 5.00 -8.63 12.39
C TYR A 56 6.28 -8.86 11.59
N SER A 57 7.42 -8.82 12.28
CA SER A 57 8.69 -9.31 11.75
C SER A 57 9.57 -9.87 12.86
N TYR A 58 10.17 -11.05 12.66
CA TYR A 58 11.07 -11.68 13.63
C TYR A 58 11.84 -12.85 13.01
N LEU A 59 12.93 -13.26 13.66
CA LEU A 59 13.57 -14.56 13.42
C LEU A 59 12.90 -15.62 14.28
N ASP A 60 12.43 -16.71 13.66
CA ASP A 60 11.88 -17.84 14.40
C ASP A 60 12.98 -18.70 15.05
N ASP A 61 12.59 -19.69 15.86
CA ASP A 61 13.52 -20.59 16.56
C ASP A 61 14.47 -21.37 15.62
N GLY A 62 14.11 -21.48 14.34
CA GLY A 62 14.92 -22.09 13.29
C GLY A 62 15.85 -21.11 12.57
N GLY A 63 15.86 -19.83 12.97
CA GLY A 63 16.62 -18.77 12.32
C GLY A 63 16.02 -18.32 10.99
N GLN A 64 14.77 -18.66 10.69
CA GLN A 64 14.09 -18.16 9.49
C GLN A 64 13.42 -16.82 9.78
N PHE A 65 13.60 -15.87 8.87
CA PHE A 65 12.92 -14.58 8.96
C PHE A 65 11.45 -14.75 8.59
N ARG A 66 10.57 -14.24 9.45
CA ARG A 66 9.11 -14.23 9.30
C ARG A 66 8.68 -12.78 9.27
N ALA A 67 7.97 -12.38 8.23
CA ALA A 67 7.41 -11.04 8.11
C ALA A 67 6.02 -11.09 7.48
N ASP A 68 5.19 -10.12 7.85
CA ASP A 68 3.92 -9.85 7.21
C ASP A 68 3.48 -8.40 7.49
N GLY A 69 2.81 -7.78 6.54
CA GLY A 69 2.49 -6.35 6.58
C GLY A 69 1.27 -6.01 7.45
N THR A 70 1.30 -4.80 8.00
CA THR A 70 0.17 -4.14 8.66
C THR A 70 -0.83 -3.67 7.61
N ILE A 71 -2.13 -3.92 7.84
CA ILE A 71 -3.22 -3.47 6.97
C ILE A 71 -3.99 -2.37 7.69
N THR A 72 -4.13 -1.21 7.05
CA THR A 72 -4.79 -0.04 7.67
C THR A 72 -5.96 0.47 6.85
N LEU A 73 -7.08 0.71 7.51
CA LEU A 73 -8.28 1.33 6.93
C LEU A 73 -8.39 2.78 7.39
N VAL A 74 -8.52 3.69 6.43
CA VAL A 74 -8.74 5.13 6.65
C VAL A 74 -10.12 5.48 6.10
N GLN A 75 -11.03 5.90 6.98
CA GLN A 75 -12.44 6.16 6.65
C GLN A 75 -12.81 7.61 6.97
N GLY A 76 -13.31 8.33 5.98
CA GLY A 76 -13.81 9.70 6.11
C GLY A 76 -14.58 10.06 4.84
N ARG A 77 -14.23 11.18 4.20
CA ARG A 77 -14.74 11.52 2.87
C ARG A 77 -14.42 10.44 1.82
N HIS A 78 -13.24 9.83 1.91
CA HIS A 78 -12.82 8.68 1.12
C HIS A 78 -12.67 7.43 1.99
N THR A 79 -12.90 6.26 1.39
CA THR A 79 -12.51 4.96 1.97
C THR A 79 -11.19 4.57 1.34
N ILE A 80 -10.12 4.54 2.14
CA ILE A 80 -8.75 4.30 1.70
C ILE A 80 -8.23 3.09 2.46
N LEU A 81 -7.71 2.11 1.73
CA LEU A 81 -6.96 1.00 2.29
C LEU A 81 -5.47 1.26 2.09
N VAL A 82 -4.67 1.16 3.15
CA VAL A 82 -3.21 1.30 3.09
C VAL A 82 -2.60 -0.06 3.40
N ASP A 83 -1.83 -0.56 2.43
CA ASP A 83 -1.34 -1.93 2.29
C ASP A 83 -2.46 -2.99 2.31
N THR A 84 -2.14 -4.18 1.81
CA THR A 84 -3.11 -5.27 1.58
C THR A 84 -2.70 -6.60 2.21
N GLY A 85 -1.61 -6.61 2.97
CA GLY A 85 -1.03 -7.82 3.56
C GLY A 85 -0.41 -8.74 2.51
N GLY A 86 0.07 -9.90 2.96
CA GLY A 86 0.56 -10.95 2.06
C GLY A 86 -0.57 -11.72 1.36
N PRO A 87 -0.26 -12.53 0.32
CA PRO A 87 -1.26 -13.32 -0.39
C PRO A 87 -2.09 -14.24 0.53
N GLN A 88 -1.52 -14.68 1.66
CA GLN A 88 -2.21 -15.47 2.68
C GLN A 88 -3.33 -14.70 3.42
N ASP A 89 -3.30 -13.37 3.41
CA ASP A 89 -4.21 -12.52 4.18
C ASP A 89 -5.57 -12.28 3.51
N LYS A 90 -5.78 -12.82 2.31
CA LYS A 90 -7.02 -12.61 1.52
C LYS A 90 -8.28 -12.70 2.38
N ASP A 91 -8.48 -13.82 3.08
CA ASP A 91 -9.70 -14.06 3.84
C ASP A 91 -9.77 -13.19 5.10
N THR A 92 -8.63 -12.90 5.73
CA THR A 92 -8.53 -11.99 6.86
C THR A 92 -8.93 -10.57 6.46
N LEU A 93 -8.40 -10.07 5.35
CA LEU A 93 -8.71 -8.74 4.82
C LEU A 93 -10.19 -8.60 4.47
N LEU A 94 -10.77 -9.57 3.76
CA LEU A 94 -12.20 -9.56 3.43
C LEU A 94 -13.09 -9.57 4.68
N GLN A 95 -12.76 -10.39 5.68
CA GLN A 95 -13.50 -10.43 6.95
C GLN A 95 -13.39 -9.12 7.72
N GLN A 96 -12.21 -8.47 7.72
CA GLN A 96 -12.04 -7.18 8.39
C GLN A 96 -12.84 -6.07 7.69
N LEU A 97 -12.86 -6.03 6.36
CA LEU A 97 -13.73 -5.10 5.64
C LEU A 97 -15.21 -5.33 5.96
N GLU A 98 -15.65 -6.58 5.98
CA GLU A 98 -17.04 -6.94 6.30
C GLU A 98 -17.43 -6.50 7.72
N ARG A 99 -16.55 -6.68 8.71
CA ARG A 99 -16.75 -6.21 10.09
C ARG A 99 -16.92 -4.69 10.18
N HIS A 100 -16.37 -3.96 9.22
CA HIS A 100 -16.51 -2.51 9.07
C HIS A 100 -17.66 -2.11 8.14
N GLY A 101 -18.50 -3.06 7.71
CA GLY A 101 -19.64 -2.82 6.83
C GLY A 101 -19.24 -2.45 5.41
N LEU A 102 -18.05 -2.88 4.96
CA LEU A 102 -17.49 -2.60 3.65
C LEU A 102 -17.32 -3.88 2.83
N THR A 103 -17.46 -3.72 1.52
CA THR A 103 -17.01 -4.64 0.49
C THR A 103 -15.76 -4.08 -0.20
N PRO A 104 -14.99 -4.89 -0.94
CA PRO A 104 -13.87 -4.35 -1.73
C PRO A 104 -14.27 -3.23 -2.70
N GLN A 105 -15.50 -3.25 -3.23
CA GLN A 105 -16.02 -2.21 -4.13
C GLN A 105 -16.26 -0.86 -3.44
N ASP A 106 -16.36 -0.83 -2.11
CA ASP A 106 -16.52 0.41 -1.36
C ASP A 106 -15.18 1.14 -1.12
N VAL A 107 -14.04 0.47 -1.38
CA VAL A 107 -12.70 1.05 -1.28
C VAL A 107 -12.40 1.89 -2.52
N GLN A 108 -12.15 3.18 -2.31
CA GLN A 108 -11.93 4.15 -3.39
C GLN A 108 -10.45 4.27 -3.76
N TYR A 109 -9.57 4.09 -2.77
CA TYR A 109 -8.12 4.12 -2.95
C TYR A 109 -7.49 2.91 -2.26
N VAL A 110 -6.54 2.27 -2.95
CA VAL A 110 -5.61 1.31 -2.34
C VAL A 110 -4.22 1.89 -2.47
N VAL A 111 -3.58 2.19 -1.34
CA VAL A 111 -2.22 2.71 -1.28
C VAL A 111 -1.31 1.61 -0.76
N CYS A 112 -0.52 0.99 -1.63
CA CYS A 112 0.58 0.14 -1.18
C CYS A 112 1.83 0.98 -1.03
N THR A 113 2.36 1.03 0.20
CA THR A 113 3.50 1.85 0.59
C THR A 113 4.73 1.54 -0.25
N HIS A 114 4.94 0.26 -0.56
CA HIS A 114 5.99 -0.22 -1.43
C HIS A 114 5.66 -1.59 -2.04
N GLY A 115 6.56 -2.13 -2.85
CA GLY A 115 6.33 -3.31 -3.71
C GLY A 115 6.61 -4.68 -3.07
N HIS A 116 6.88 -4.78 -1.76
CA HIS A 116 7.08 -6.08 -1.14
C HIS A 116 5.79 -6.89 -1.02
N VAL A 117 5.94 -8.21 -1.12
CA VAL A 117 4.84 -9.17 -1.31
C VAL A 117 3.82 -9.16 -0.17
N ASP A 118 4.27 -8.87 1.03
CA ASP A 118 3.50 -8.75 2.26
C ASP A 118 2.77 -7.41 2.43
N HIS A 119 2.92 -6.49 1.48
CA HIS A 119 2.18 -5.23 1.41
C HIS A 119 1.23 -5.18 0.20
N VAL A 120 1.57 -5.87 -0.90
CA VAL A 120 0.83 -5.85 -2.18
C VAL A 120 0.02 -7.12 -2.47
N GLY A 121 0.02 -8.08 -1.56
CA GLY A 121 -0.43 -9.44 -1.82
C GLY A 121 -1.87 -9.61 -2.27
N ASN A 122 -2.75 -8.63 -2.02
CA ASN A 122 -4.17 -8.71 -2.32
C ASN A 122 -4.71 -7.53 -3.16
N LEU A 123 -3.85 -6.85 -3.94
CA LEU A 123 -4.24 -5.76 -4.85
C LEU A 123 -5.43 -6.14 -5.76
N ASN A 124 -5.46 -7.38 -6.25
CA ASN A 124 -6.48 -7.87 -7.18
C ASN A 124 -7.90 -7.93 -6.60
N LEU A 125 -8.08 -7.77 -5.28
CA LEU A 125 -9.40 -7.70 -4.67
C LEU A 125 -10.13 -6.37 -4.95
N PHE A 126 -9.41 -5.33 -5.37
CA PHE A 126 -9.92 -3.95 -5.45
C PHE A 126 -9.88 -3.35 -6.87
N PRO A 127 -10.40 -4.03 -7.92
CA PRO A 127 -10.19 -3.63 -9.31
C PRO A 127 -10.73 -2.23 -9.68
N ASP A 128 -11.71 -1.70 -8.93
CA ASP A 128 -12.35 -0.41 -9.19
C ASP A 128 -11.67 0.78 -8.46
N ALA A 129 -10.73 0.50 -7.55
CA ALA A 129 -10.02 1.51 -6.78
C ALA A 129 -8.98 2.25 -7.63
N THR A 130 -8.66 3.48 -7.24
CA THR A 130 -7.40 4.11 -7.65
C THR A 130 -6.27 3.46 -6.86
N HIS A 131 -5.32 2.85 -7.55
CA HIS A 131 -4.16 2.22 -6.95
C HIS A 131 -3.01 3.22 -6.91
N ILE A 132 -2.40 3.34 -5.74
CA ILE A 132 -1.14 4.06 -5.53
C ILE A 132 -0.16 3.01 -5.01
N VAL A 133 0.74 2.51 -5.87
CA VAL A 133 1.72 1.49 -5.49
C VAL A 133 3.10 2.09 -5.70
N SER A 134 3.81 2.35 -4.61
CA SER A 134 5.06 3.12 -4.68
C SER A 134 4.84 4.44 -5.45
N PHE A 135 5.56 4.64 -6.55
CA PHE A 135 5.45 5.84 -7.37
C PHE A 135 4.51 5.69 -8.57
N ASP A 136 3.70 4.63 -8.64
CA ASP A 136 2.69 4.48 -9.68
C ASP A 136 1.31 4.85 -9.13
N ILE A 137 0.60 5.73 -9.83
CA ILE A 137 -0.82 6.02 -9.59
C ILE A 137 -1.61 5.59 -10.82
N CYS A 138 -2.56 4.67 -10.67
CA CYS A 138 -3.42 4.26 -11.78
C CYS A 138 -4.86 3.94 -11.35
N LYS A 139 -5.77 4.02 -12.30
CA LYS A 139 -7.12 3.47 -12.18
C LYS A 139 -7.44 2.66 -13.42
N GLY A 140 -7.63 1.35 -13.25
CA GLY A 140 -7.62 0.41 -14.37
C GLY A 140 -6.27 0.45 -15.09
N ASP A 141 -6.27 0.83 -16.36
CA ASP A 141 -5.08 0.97 -17.22
C ASP A 141 -4.63 2.42 -17.43
N VAL A 142 -5.28 3.39 -16.76
CA VAL A 142 -4.97 4.81 -16.88
C VAL A 142 -4.02 5.24 -15.76
N TYR A 143 -2.77 5.55 -16.13
CA TYR A 143 -1.76 6.09 -15.22
C TYR A 143 -1.89 7.62 -15.10
N THR A 144 -1.65 8.14 -13.90
CA THR A 144 -1.75 9.56 -13.56
C THR A 144 -0.38 10.12 -13.20
N ASP A 145 -0.04 11.28 -13.75
CA ASP A 145 1.18 12.01 -13.38
C ASP A 145 1.14 12.41 -11.90
N HIS A 146 2.30 12.33 -11.25
CA HIS A 146 2.42 12.54 -9.81
C HIS A 146 3.75 13.25 -9.47
N PRO A 147 3.85 13.92 -8.30
CA PRO A 147 4.99 14.76 -7.98
C PRO A 147 6.08 14.06 -7.12
N PHE A 148 5.96 12.74 -6.90
CA PHE A 148 6.80 12.02 -5.94
C PHE A 148 8.30 12.07 -6.26
N LYS A 149 8.66 12.01 -7.55
CA LYS A 149 10.08 12.11 -7.99
C LYS A 149 10.69 13.49 -7.71
N GLN A 150 9.85 14.51 -7.50
CA GLN A 150 10.28 15.85 -7.09
C GLN A 150 10.26 16.04 -5.56
N GLY A 151 9.96 14.98 -4.80
CA GLY A 151 9.88 15.03 -3.34
C GLY A 151 8.60 15.70 -2.82
N ALA A 152 7.57 15.87 -3.66
CA ALA A 152 6.34 16.54 -3.29
C ALA A 152 5.18 15.55 -3.08
N ALA A 153 4.23 15.95 -2.25
CA ALA A 153 3.07 15.14 -1.88
C ALA A 153 2.04 15.07 -3.00
N TYR A 154 1.37 13.92 -3.13
CA TYR A 154 0.13 13.78 -3.86
C TYR A 154 -1.04 13.95 -2.88
N THR A 155 -1.90 14.93 -3.12
CA THR A 155 -3.03 15.23 -2.23
C THR A 155 -4.26 14.47 -2.68
N ILE A 156 -4.81 13.61 -1.81
CA ILE A 156 -6.13 12.99 -2.04
C ILE A 156 -7.21 14.00 -1.70
N ASP A 157 -7.11 14.66 -0.54
CA ASP A 157 -7.94 15.78 -0.12
C ASP A 157 -7.22 16.66 0.94
N GLU A 158 -7.93 17.60 1.58
CA GLU A 158 -7.34 18.54 2.54
C GLU A 158 -6.78 17.87 3.82
N GLN A 159 -7.21 16.64 4.12
CA GLN A 159 -6.88 15.87 5.33
C GLN A 159 -6.01 14.66 5.04
N VAL A 160 -5.98 14.16 3.80
CA VAL A 160 -5.19 12.99 3.40
C VAL A 160 -4.25 13.30 2.24
N SER A 161 -2.98 12.98 2.44
CA SER A 161 -1.95 13.10 1.41
C SER A 161 -1.00 11.91 1.43
N VAL A 162 -0.43 11.59 0.28
CA VAL A 162 0.62 10.58 0.10
C VAL A 162 1.93 11.31 -0.12
N ILE A 163 2.96 10.99 0.68
CA ILE A 163 4.29 11.62 0.60
C ILE A 163 5.34 10.60 0.15
N PRO A 164 6.34 10.99 -0.66
CA PRO A 164 7.45 10.12 -0.99
C PRO A 164 8.41 10.00 0.21
N THR A 165 8.74 8.78 0.59
CA THR A 165 9.63 8.48 1.73
C THR A 165 10.61 7.35 1.40
N PRO A 166 11.32 7.43 0.26
CA PRO A 166 12.22 6.37 -0.19
C PRO A 166 13.30 6.08 0.85
N GLY A 167 13.73 4.84 0.93
CA GLY A 167 14.84 4.43 1.77
C GLY A 167 14.80 2.96 2.12
N HIS A 168 13.64 2.45 2.54
CA HIS A 168 13.45 1.00 2.67
C HIS A 168 13.50 0.35 1.29
N THR A 169 12.73 0.90 0.35
CA THR A 169 12.92 0.73 -1.08
C THR A 169 13.12 2.06 -1.79
N GLY A 170 13.57 2.04 -3.05
CA GLY A 170 13.80 3.24 -3.85
C GLY A 170 12.57 4.11 -4.16
N ALA A 171 11.34 3.64 -3.92
CA ALA A 171 10.11 4.34 -4.30
C ALA A 171 8.99 4.26 -3.23
N ASP A 172 9.36 4.16 -1.95
CA ASP A 172 8.37 4.10 -0.86
C ASP A 172 7.51 5.36 -0.77
N VAL A 173 6.26 5.17 -0.36
CA VAL A 173 5.34 6.25 0.00
C VAL A 173 4.71 6.02 1.37
N ASN A 174 4.33 7.11 2.03
CA ASN A 174 3.62 7.10 3.31
C ASN A 174 2.31 7.88 3.19
N VAL A 175 1.30 7.48 3.97
CA VAL A 175 -0.01 8.16 3.98
C VAL A 175 -0.11 9.01 5.24
N VAL A 176 -0.27 10.31 5.06
CA VAL A 176 -0.46 11.29 6.14
C VAL A 176 -1.94 11.59 6.25
N VAL A 177 -2.51 11.36 7.44
CA VAL A 177 -3.94 11.54 7.74
C VAL A 177 -4.11 12.48 8.92
N LYS A 178 -4.84 13.57 8.72
CA LYS A 178 -5.29 14.44 9.81
C LYS A 178 -6.59 13.90 10.39
N THR A 179 -6.56 13.60 11.68
CA THR A 179 -7.70 13.06 12.44
C THR A 179 -8.07 14.01 13.58
N GLU A 180 -9.33 13.96 14.03
CA GLU A 180 -9.74 14.75 15.20
C GLU A 180 -9.21 14.20 16.53
N THR A 181 -9.08 12.88 16.65
CA THR A 181 -8.78 12.21 17.93
C THR A 181 -7.31 11.97 18.16
N HIS A 182 -6.54 11.69 17.09
CA HIS A 182 -5.13 11.33 17.17
C HIS A 182 -4.22 12.42 16.58
N GLY A 183 -4.76 13.58 16.17
CA GLY A 183 -3.97 14.57 15.44
C GLY A 183 -3.51 14.01 14.10
N THR A 184 -2.22 14.16 13.79
CA THR A 184 -1.62 13.62 12.56
C THR A 184 -1.20 12.17 12.75
N VAL A 185 -1.83 11.25 12.02
CA VAL A 185 -1.43 9.84 11.93
C VAL A 185 -0.69 9.62 10.62
N VAL A 186 0.48 8.98 10.68
CA VAL A 186 1.22 8.58 9.48
C VAL A 186 1.24 7.07 9.37
N ILE A 187 0.68 6.53 8.29
CA ILE A 187 0.81 5.11 7.93
C ILE A 187 2.08 4.99 7.11
N ALA A 188 3.09 4.38 7.71
CA ALA A 188 4.48 4.58 7.30
C ALA A 188 5.09 3.41 6.51
N GLY A 189 4.35 2.30 6.37
CA GLY A 189 4.94 1.05 5.87
C GLY A 189 6.26 0.77 6.60
N ASP A 190 7.24 0.28 5.87
CA ASP A 190 8.53 -0.11 6.43
C ASP A 190 9.50 1.07 6.59
N LEU A 191 9.05 2.32 6.42
CA LEU A 191 9.82 3.47 6.94
C LEU A 191 10.07 3.28 8.44
N PHE A 192 9.09 2.70 9.14
CA PHE A 192 9.21 2.18 10.49
C PHE A 192 8.81 0.71 10.51
N GLU A 193 9.75 -0.15 10.89
CA GLU A 193 9.54 -1.58 11.02
C GLU A 193 8.47 -1.85 12.09
N LYS A 194 8.66 -1.30 13.29
CA LYS A 194 7.82 -1.44 14.49
C LYS A 194 8.31 -0.50 15.58
N GLU A 195 7.52 -0.25 16.62
CA GLU A 195 7.90 0.70 17.69
C GLU A 195 9.30 0.43 18.30
N ALA A 196 9.66 -0.84 18.47
CA ALA A 196 10.97 -1.23 19.02
C ALA A 196 12.17 -0.79 18.17
N ASP A 197 11.96 -0.46 16.89
CA ASP A 197 13.02 -0.03 15.98
C ASP A 197 13.59 1.37 16.32
N GLN A 198 12.91 2.10 17.21
CA GLN A 198 13.37 3.40 17.71
C GLN A 198 14.51 3.24 18.72
N SER A 199 14.48 2.18 19.52
CA SER A 199 15.53 1.86 20.49
C SER A 199 16.53 0.84 19.96
N ASP A 200 16.16 0.05 18.95
CA ASP A 200 17.04 -0.88 18.25
C ASP A 200 17.06 -0.59 16.73
N PRO A 201 17.96 0.29 16.27
CA PRO A 201 18.05 0.66 14.86
C PRO A 201 18.38 -0.50 13.92
N SER A 202 18.98 -1.59 14.41
CA SER A 202 19.32 -2.74 13.57
C SER A 202 18.08 -3.33 12.89
N LEU A 203 16.92 -3.25 13.56
CA LEU A 203 15.65 -3.78 13.08
C LEU A 203 15.19 -3.19 11.74
N TRP A 204 15.50 -1.91 11.47
CA TRP A 204 15.16 -1.27 10.20
C TRP A 204 16.39 -1.08 9.29
N GLN A 205 17.58 -0.90 9.86
CA GLN A 205 18.80 -0.68 9.09
C GLN A 205 19.23 -1.91 8.28
N ASP A 206 19.06 -3.11 8.85
CA ASP A 206 19.49 -4.36 8.22
C ASP A 206 18.61 -4.78 7.03
N VAL A 207 17.38 -4.24 6.95
CA VAL A 207 16.39 -4.54 5.90
C VAL A 207 16.22 -3.40 4.88
N SER A 208 16.96 -2.31 5.06
CA SER A 208 16.90 -1.10 4.23
C SER A 208 17.76 -1.19 2.97
N GLU A 209 17.22 -0.80 1.81
CA GLU A 209 18.03 -0.58 0.60
C GLU A 209 18.95 0.64 0.71
N ASN A 210 18.53 1.68 1.43
CA ASN A 210 19.29 2.92 1.63
C ASN A 210 19.07 3.51 3.03
N PRO A 211 19.84 3.06 4.03
CA PRO A 211 19.63 3.46 5.43
C PRO A 211 19.75 4.96 5.68
N SER A 212 20.62 5.65 4.93
CA SER A 212 20.80 7.10 5.08
C SER A 212 19.58 7.88 4.59
N GLN A 213 18.97 7.45 3.49
CA GLN A 213 17.76 8.08 2.97
C GLN A 213 16.54 7.76 3.83
N GLN A 214 16.41 6.51 4.29
CA GLN A 214 15.35 6.10 5.20
C GLN A 214 15.44 6.88 6.52
N ALA A 215 16.64 7.13 7.05
CA ALA A 215 16.84 7.95 8.25
C ALA A 215 16.29 9.39 8.10
N GLU A 216 16.50 10.04 6.95
CA GLU A 216 15.94 11.37 6.69
C GLU A 216 14.41 11.33 6.61
N GLY A 217 13.85 10.30 5.95
CA GLY A 217 12.40 10.07 5.92
C GLY A 217 11.82 9.88 7.33
N ARG A 218 12.46 9.03 8.15
CA ARG A 218 12.07 8.78 9.55
C ARG A 218 12.07 10.07 10.36
N LYS A 219 13.13 10.88 10.25
CA LYS A 219 13.22 12.19 10.92
C LYS A 219 12.10 13.14 10.47
N HIS A 220 11.81 13.18 9.18
CA HIS A 220 10.72 14.00 8.64
C HIS A 220 9.36 13.58 9.19
N VAL A 221 9.07 12.28 9.21
CA VAL A 221 7.81 11.73 9.73
C VAL A 221 7.68 11.94 11.25
N LEU A 222 8.74 11.68 12.04
CA LEU A 222 8.73 11.93 13.50
C LEU A 222 8.47 13.41 13.84
N ALA A 223 8.91 14.34 13.00
CA ALA A 223 8.68 15.77 13.22
C ALA A 223 7.22 16.20 13.02
N MET A 224 6.44 15.47 12.21
CA MET A 224 5.05 15.82 11.89
C MET A 224 4.01 14.93 12.58
N ALA A 225 4.32 13.66 12.81
CA ALA A 225 3.38 12.66 13.29
C ALA A 225 3.12 12.81 14.79
N ASP A 226 1.85 12.63 15.17
CA ASP A 226 1.43 12.38 16.54
C ASP A 226 1.38 10.86 16.82
N PHE A 227 1.00 10.08 15.80
CA PHE A 227 0.99 8.61 15.82
C PHE A 227 1.54 8.05 14.51
N ILE A 228 2.16 6.87 14.59
CA ILE A 228 2.71 6.14 13.44
C ILE A 228 2.11 4.73 13.42
N VAL A 229 1.63 4.31 12.26
CA VAL A 229 1.32 2.90 11.97
C VAL A 229 2.50 2.31 11.19
N PRO A 230 3.31 1.42 11.80
CA PRO A 230 4.48 0.82 11.15
C PRO A 230 4.11 -0.36 10.24
N GLY A 231 5.06 -0.78 9.41
CA GLY A 231 4.91 -1.89 8.48
C GLY A 231 4.71 -3.25 9.14
N HIS A 232 5.34 -3.49 10.28
CA HIS A 232 5.39 -4.79 10.96
C HIS A 232 5.07 -4.70 12.47
N GLY A 233 4.01 -3.98 12.84
CA GLY A 233 3.58 -3.94 14.24
C GLY A 233 2.38 -3.02 14.54
N ALA A 234 2.14 -2.84 15.84
CA ALA A 234 1.07 -1.98 16.35
C ALA A 234 1.34 -0.49 16.10
N MET A 235 0.25 0.28 15.96
CA MET A 235 0.31 1.74 15.96
C MET A 235 0.86 2.26 17.29
N PHE A 236 1.80 3.21 17.25
CA PHE A 236 2.40 3.79 18.44
C PHE A 236 2.37 5.32 18.42
N LYS A 237 2.44 5.91 19.62
CA LYS A 237 2.44 7.37 19.80
C LYS A 237 3.86 7.90 19.67
N VAL A 238 4.03 8.98 18.92
CA VAL A 238 5.33 9.66 18.82
C VAL A 238 5.63 10.41 20.11
N GLN A 239 6.80 10.14 20.69
CA GLN A 239 7.30 10.91 21.83
C GLN A 239 7.92 12.20 21.31
N LYS A 240 7.19 13.31 21.41
CA LYS A 240 7.74 14.63 21.08
C LYS A 240 8.72 15.02 22.18
N GLU A 241 9.97 15.29 21.83
CA GLU A 241 10.92 15.88 22.77
C GLU A 241 10.35 17.20 23.29
N THR A 242 10.04 17.26 24.58
CA THR A 242 9.77 18.53 25.24
C THR A 242 11.07 19.33 25.24
N GLN A 243 11.19 20.32 24.36
CA GLN A 243 12.22 21.35 24.48
C GLN A 243 12.17 21.92 25.91
N PRO A 244 13.27 21.90 26.68
CA PRO A 244 13.28 22.55 27.98
C PRO A 244 12.99 24.03 27.79
N SER A 245 11.99 24.52 28.54
CA SER A 245 11.57 25.92 28.60
C SER A 245 12.68 26.87 29.02
#